data_AF-A0A9D1W7A0-F1
#
_entry.id   AF-A0A9D1W7A0-F1
#
_cell.length_a   1.000
_cell.length_b   1.000
_cell.length_c   1.000
_cell.angle_alpha   90.00
_cell.angle_beta   90.00
_cell.angle_gamma   90.00
#
_symmetry.space_group_name_H-M   'P 1'
#
loop_
_entity.id
_entity.type
_entity.pdbx_description
1 polymer ?
#
loop_
_entity_poly.entity_id
_entity_poly.type
_entity_poly.pdbx_seq_one_letter_code
_entity_poly.pdbx_strand_id
1 'polypeptide(L)'
;MSYPINPYILANSQGIPRLQANSVTVNTSEVRFSFQNHRFLNAPFVGLILFKLPSIPTGTTATLPVVFATNGNNQAAINYETGAPLTVADVARAGIFLAIYDSEDGTLYVFPTATT
;
A
#
# COMPACT_ATOMS: atom_id res chain seq x y z
N MET A 1 -10.83 26.89 21.27
CA MET A 1 -9.85 26.14 22.08
C MET A 1 -9.24 25.06 21.21
N SER A 2 -7.98 25.21 20.80
CA SER A 2 -7.22 24.15 20.13
C SER A 2 -6.82 23.16 21.21
N TYR A 3 -7.34 21.93 21.15
CA TYR A 3 -6.83 20.87 22.01
C TYR A 3 -5.42 20.54 21.56
N PRO A 4 -4.44 20.44 22.48
CA PRO A 4 -3.10 20.01 22.11
C PRO A 4 -3.20 18.64 21.46
N ILE A 5 -2.79 18.54 20.19
CA ILE A 5 -2.61 17.25 19.50
C ILE A 5 -1.67 16.44 20.38
N ASN A 6 -2.15 15.28 20.87
CA ASN A 6 -1.29 14.34 21.57
C ASN A 6 -0.29 13.78 20.55
N PRO A 7 1.02 14.12 20.63
CA PRO A 7 2.00 13.68 19.64
C PRO A 7 2.29 12.17 19.77
N TYR A 8 1.83 11.52 20.83
CA TYR A 8 2.04 10.10 21.08
C TYR A 8 0.85 9.29 20.58
N ILE A 9 0.81 9.08 19.27
CA ILE A 9 -0.07 8.10 18.64
C ILE A 9 0.65 6.75 18.63
N LEU A 10 0.02 5.71 19.17
CA LEU A 10 0.57 4.37 19.16
C LEU A 10 0.50 3.78 17.74
N ALA A 11 1.63 3.79 17.04
CA ALA A 11 1.78 3.08 15.78
C ALA A 11 2.14 1.61 16.00
N ASN A 12 1.58 0.69 15.21
CA ASN A 12 1.92 -0.74 15.25
C ASN A 12 1.88 -1.40 16.65
N SER A 13 0.99 -0.97 17.56
CA SER A 13 0.96 -1.46 18.95
C SER A 13 0.72 -2.97 19.09
N GLN A 14 0.18 -3.60 18.05
CA GLN A 14 -0.02 -5.05 17.93
C GLN A 14 0.98 -5.73 16.97
N GLY A 15 2.09 -5.04 16.67
CA GLY A 15 3.10 -5.45 15.71
C GLY A 15 2.88 -4.90 14.30
N ILE A 16 3.75 -5.31 13.38
CA ILE A 16 3.71 -4.91 11.97
C ILE A 16 2.84 -5.89 11.19
N PRO A 17 1.71 -5.45 10.61
CA PRO A 17 0.89 -6.30 9.75
C PRO A 17 1.69 -6.78 8.55
N ARG A 18 1.49 -8.05 8.21
CA ARG A 18 2.07 -8.68 7.02
C ARG A 18 0.93 -9.16 6.14
N LEU A 19 0.76 -8.53 4.99
CA LEU A 19 -0.35 -8.79 4.09
C LEU A 19 0.17 -9.35 2.79
N GLN A 20 -0.40 -10.46 2.33
CA GLN A 20 -0.08 -11.07 1.05
C GLN A 20 -1.22 -10.83 0.08
N ALA A 21 -0.92 -10.31 -1.11
CA ALA A 21 -1.92 -10.18 -2.15
C ALA A 21 -2.28 -11.57 -2.69
N ASN A 22 -3.58 -11.83 -2.80
CA ASN A 22 -4.17 -13.05 -3.33
C ASN A 22 -4.12 -13.10 -4.86
N SER A 23 -4.26 -11.94 -5.50
CA SER A 23 -4.28 -11.81 -6.94
C SER A 23 -3.79 -10.44 -7.38
N VAL A 24 -3.39 -10.37 -8.64
CA VAL A 24 -3.14 -9.13 -9.38
C VAL A 24 -4.06 -9.11 -10.59
N THR A 25 -4.77 -8.00 -10.77
CA THR A 25 -5.65 -7.75 -11.92
C THR A 25 -5.12 -6.55 -12.67
N VAL A 26 -4.84 -6.71 -13.96
CA VAL A 26 -4.39 -5.62 -14.84
C VAL A 26 -5.62 -5.07 -15.57
N ASN A 27 -5.94 -3.80 -15.32
CA ASN A 27 -6.98 -3.08 -16.01
C ASN A 27 -6.36 -2.07 -16.99
N THR A 28 -7.20 -1.43 -17.81
CA THR A 28 -6.75 -0.40 -18.75
C THR A 28 -6.19 0.85 -18.06
N SER A 29 -6.64 1.13 -16.83
CA SER A 29 -6.33 2.37 -16.11
C SER A 29 -5.51 2.18 -14.84
N GLU A 30 -5.34 0.94 -14.37
CA GLU A 30 -4.62 0.62 -13.13
C GLU A 30 -4.22 -0.85 -13.05
N VAL A 31 -3.28 -1.16 -12.18
CA VAL A 31 -3.00 -2.52 -11.72
C VAL A 31 -3.46 -2.67 -10.28
N ARG A 32 -4.30 -3.67 -10.02
CA ARG A 32 -4.93 -3.88 -8.71
C ARG A 32 -4.40 -5.13 -8.04
N PHE A 33 -3.82 -4.98 -6.86
CA PHE A 33 -3.50 -6.08 -5.96
C PHE A 33 -4.63 -6.28 -4.96
N SER A 34 -5.19 -7.50 -4.90
CA SER A 34 -6.30 -7.80 -4.00
C SER A 34 -5.81 -8.57 -2.77
N PHE A 35 -6.24 -8.16 -1.59
CA PHE A 35 -5.88 -8.76 -0.30
C PHE A 35 -7.12 -9.34 0.39
N GLN A 36 -6.96 -10.40 1.17
CA GLN A 36 -8.06 -10.96 1.97
C GLN A 36 -8.51 -9.96 3.04
N ASN A 37 -9.78 -10.06 3.41
CA ASN A 37 -10.28 -9.42 4.62
C ASN A 37 -9.48 -9.92 5.83
N HIS A 38 -8.78 -9.03 6.53
CA HIS A 38 -8.11 -9.39 7.76
C HIS A 38 -8.79 -8.72 8.95
N ARG A 39 -9.43 -9.53 9.82
CA ARG A 39 -10.20 -9.05 10.99
C ARG A 39 -9.42 -8.15 11.96
N PHE A 40 -8.09 -8.22 11.93
CA PHE A 40 -7.20 -7.42 12.78
C PHE A 40 -6.73 -6.11 12.11
N LEU A 41 -7.14 -5.82 10.88
CA LEU A 41 -6.78 -4.58 10.16
C LEU A 41 -7.80 -3.44 10.31
N ASN A 42 -8.96 -3.71 10.90
CA ASN A 42 -10.05 -2.73 11.02
C ASN A 42 -9.91 -1.79 12.24
N ALA A 43 -8.73 -1.74 12.86
CA ALA A 43 -8.42 -0.71 13.85
C ALA A 43 -7.97 0.57 13.12
N PRO A 44 -8.17 1.78 13.68
CA PRO A 44 -7.53 2.99 13.17
C PRO A 44 -6.02 2.79 13.26
N PHE A 45 -5.42 2.41 12.14
CA PHE A 45 -4.03 2.02 12.07
C PHE A 45 -3.23 3.20 11.56
N VAL A 46 -2.19 3.56 12.29
CA VAL A 46 -1.12 4.44 11.80
C VAL A 46 0.16 3.62 11.87
N GLY A 47 0.95 3.62 10.80
CA GLY A 47 2.30 3.06 10.83
C GLY A 47 2.63 2.09 9.71
N LEU A 48 3.58 1.20 9.99
CA LEU A 48 4.27 0.36 9.02
C LEU A 48 3.45 -0.88 8.64
N ILE A 49 3.44 -1.22 7.36
CA ILE A 49 2.82 -2.44 6.82
C ILE A 49 3.84 -3.13 5.91
N LEU A 50 3.92 -4.45 5.97
CA LEU A 50 4.68 -5.26 5.02
C LEU A 50 3.73 -5.93 4.03
N PHE A 51 3.92 -5.65 2.74
CA PHE A 51 3.13 -6.26 1.67
C PHE A 51 3.96 -7.27 0.90
N LYS A 52 3.42 -8.48 0.73
CA LYS A 52 3.96 -9.48 -0.19
C LYS A 52 3.14 -9.44 -1.49
N LEU A 53 3.77 -8.95 -2.55
CA LEU A 53 3.14 -8.79 -3.87
C LEU A 53 3.58 -9.92 -4.82
N PRO A 54 2.65 -10.53 -5.59
CA PRO A 54 2.97 -11.43 -6.68
C PRO A 54 3.57 -10.66 -7.86
N SER A 55 4.11 -11.38 -8.84
CA SER A 55 4.59 -10.79 -10.09
C SER A 55 3.43 -10.19 -10.89
N ILE A 56 3.64 -9.00 -11.45
CA ILE A 56 2.73 -8.40 -12.42
C ILE A 56 2.89 -9.12 -13.77
N PRO A 57 1.81 -9.40 -14.52
CA PRO A 57 1.90 -10.00 -15.85
C PRO A 57 2.85 -9.23 -16.78
N THR A 58 3.65 -9.97 -17.56
CA THR A 58 4.57 -9.38 -18.53
C THR A 58 3.82 -8.60 -19.61
N GLY A 59 4.40 -7.49 -20.07
CA GLY A 59 3.77 -6.62 -21.07
C GLY A 59 2.79 -5.59 -20.49
N THR A 60 2.62 -5.56 -19.16
CA THR A 60 1.84 -4.51 -18.48
C THR A 60 2.53 -3.16 -18.63
N THR A 61 1.76 -2.11 -18.97
CA THR A 61 2.25 -0.75 -19.11
C THR A 61 2.84 -0.24 -17.78
N ALA A 62 4.12 0.13 -17.79
CA ALA A 62 4.89 0.46 -16.60
C ALA A 62 4.39 1.72 -15.85
N THR A 63 3.70 2.63 -16.54
CA THR A 63 3.16 3.89 -15.99
C THR A 63 1.78 3.73 -15.37
N LEU A 64 1.15 2.55 -15.44
CA LEU A 64 -0.15 2.36 -14.83
C LEU A 64 -0.04 2.50 -13.30
N PRO A 65 -0.97 3.23 -12.66
CA PRO A 65 -1.00 3.36 -11.23
C PRO A 65 -1.36 2.03 -10.57
N VAL A 66 -0.86 1.84 -9.35
CA VAL A 66 -1.08 0.65 -8.53
C VAL A 66 -2.09 0.95 -7.43
N VAL A 67 -3.06 0.05 -7.28
CA VAL A 67 -4.13 0.14 -6.29
C VAL A 67 -4.21 -1.12 -5.46
N PHE A 68 -4.43 -0.96 -4.16
CA PHE A 68 -4.51 -2.02 -3.19
C PHE A 68 -5.97 -2.20 -2.79
N ALA A 69 -6.54 -3.36 -3.07
CA ALA A 69 -7.96 -3.63 -2.87
C ALA A 69 -8.18 -4.59 -1.70
N THR A 70 -9.03 -4.20 -0.75
CA THR A 70 -9.45 -5.04 0.37
C THR A 70 -10.94 -4.85 0.61
N ASN A 71 -11.72 -5.93 0.71
CA ASN A 71 -13.17 -5.89 0.98
C ASN A 71 -14.01 -5.02 0.03
N GLY A 72 -13.60 -4.92 -1.23
CA GLY A 72 -14.29 -4.06 -2.22
C GLY A 72 -13.93 -2.58 -2.13
N ASN A 73 -13.08 -2.18 -1.18
CA ASN A 73 -12.49 -0.84 -1.12
C ASN A 73 -11.14 -0.83 -1.82
N ASN A 74 -10.89 0.24 -2.56
CA ASN A 74 -9.64 0.48 -3.27
C ASN A 74 -8.86 1.60 -2.57
N GLN A 75 -7.61 1.32 -2.23
CA GLN A 75 -6.66 2.28 -1.70
C GLN A 75 -5.61 2.58 -2.77
N ALA A 76 -5.50 3.84 -3.20
CA ALA A 76 -4.41 4.28 -4.06
C ALA A 76 -3.09 4.21 -3.26
N ALA A 77 -2.07 3.64 -3.89
CA ALA A 77 -0.72 3.61 -3.33
C ALA A 77 0.09 4.79 -3.89
N ILE A 78 0.87 5.43 -3.03
CA ILE A 78 1.74 6.56 -3.35
C ILE A 78 3.19 6.10 -3.25
N ASN A 79 4.02 6.47 -4.20
CA ASN A 79 5.46 6.27 -4.13
C ASN A 79 6.02 7.18 -3.03
N TYR A 80 6.60 6.58 -1.98
CA TYR A 80 7.12 7.33 -0.83
C TYR A 80 8.23 8.31 -1.20
N GLU A 81 9.05 7.99 -2.20
CA GLU A 81 10.21 8.80 -2.58
C GLU A 81 9.81 10.05 -3.40
N THR A 82 8.76 9.94 -4.21
CA THR A 82 8.37 11.01 -5.16
C THR A 82 7.08 11.72 -4.79
N GLY A 83 6.24 11.13 -3.94
CA GLY A 83 4.90 11.62 -3.62
C GLY A 83 3.88 11.47 -4.77
N ALA A 84 4.28 10.87 -5.90
CA ALA A 84 3.40 10.59 -7.03
C ALA A 84 2.66 9.25 -6.85
N PRO A 85 1.61 8.96 -7.64
CA PRO A 85 1.00 7.63 -7.66
C PRO A 85 2.05 6.54 -7.88
N LEU A 86 2.03 5.50 -7.05
CA LEU A 86 2.87 4.32 -7.23
C LEU A 86 2.51 3.66 -8.56
N THR A 87 3.51 3.31 -9.35
CA THR A 87 3.33 2.74 -10.70
C THR A 87 3.81 1.30 -10.77
N VAL A 88 3.47 0.61 -11.85
CA VAL A 88 3.95 -0.75 -12.14
C VAL A 88 5.48 -0.81 -12.17
N ALA A 89 6.16 0.23 -12.65
CA ALA A 89 7.62 0.31 -12.66
C ALA A 89 8.21 0.20 -11.24
N ASP A 90 7.56 0.84 -10.26
CA ASP A 90 8.03 0.91 -8.87
C ASP A 90 7.99 -0.44 -8.15
N VAL A 91 7.12 -1.35 -8.62
CA VAL A 91 6.86 -2.68 -8.03
C VAL A 91 6.99 -3.80 -9.07
N ALA A 92 7.87 -3.62 -10.06
CA ALA A 92 8.00 -4.54 -11.20
C ALA A 92 8.40 -5.98 -10.81
N ARG A 93 8.97 -6.18 -9.61
CA ARG A 93 9.32 -7.49 -9.06
C ARG A 93 8.30 -7.98 -8.03
N ALA A 94 8.05 -9.28 -8.03
CA ALA A 94 7.41 -9.92 -6.88
C ALA A 94 8.32 -9.81 -5.64
N GLY A 95 7.73 -9.75 -4.46
CA GLY A 95 8.51 -9.69 -3.24
C GLY A 95 7.81 -9.02 -2.08
N ILE A 96 8.61 -8.65 -1.07
CA ILE A 96 8.15 -7.94 0.11
C ILE A 96 8.46 -6.45 -0.06
N PHE A 97 7.47 -5.62 0.23
CA PHE A 97 7.50 -4.17 0.14
C PHE A 97 7.16 -3.59 1.50
N LEU A 98 7.88 -2.56 1.90
CA LEU A 98 7.55 -1.75 3.07
C LEU A 98 6.57 -0.66 2.66
N ALA A 99 5.61 -0.38 3.53
CA ALA A 99 4.67 0.72 3.37
C ALA A 99 4.40 1.41 4.71
N ILE A 100 3.97 2.65 4.65
CA ILE A 100 3.45 3.43 5.78
C ILE A 100 2.03 3.84 5.42
N TYR A 101 1.09 3.55 6.29
CA TYR A 101 -0.27 4.08 6.20
C TYR A 101 -0.45 5.20 7.22
N ASP A 102 -0.86 6.35 6.72
CA ASP A 102 -1.24 7.51 7.53
C ASP A 102 -2.77 7.57 7.61
N SER A 103 -3.32 7.45 8.81
CA SER A 103 -4.77 7.51 9.01
C SER A 103 -5.33 8.93 9.03
N GLU A 104 -4.50 9.95 9.28
CA GLU A 104 -4.95 11.34 9.28
C GLU A 104 -5.26 11.78 7.85
N ASP A 105 -4.38 11.42 6.91
CA ASP A 105 -4.50 11.73 5.48
C ASP A 105 -5.14 10.60 4.66
N GLY A 106 -5.40 9.43 5.28
CA GLY A 106 -5.94 8.25 4.59
C GLY A 106 -5.05 7.74 3.45
N THR A 107 -3.73 7.97 3.55
CA THR A 107 -2.79 7.76 2.45
C THR A 107 -1.88 6.57 2.74
N LEU A 108 -1.70 5.73 1.71
CA LEU A 108 -0.78 4.60 1.75
C LEU A 108 0.47 4.92 0.95
N TYR A 109 1.58 5.14 1.64
CA TYR A 109 2.88 5.29 1.01
C TYR A 109 3.60 3.95 0.94
N VAL A 110 4.17 3.64 -0.22
CA VAL A 110 4.91 2.40 -0.47
C VAL A 110 6.32 2.77 -0.89
N PHE A 111 7.30 2.11 -0.27
CA PHE A 111 8.69 2.25 -0.66
C PHE A 111 8.91 1.49 -1.97
N PRO A 112 9.28 2.18 -3.06
CA PRO A 112 9.47 1.55 -4.35
C PRO A 112 10.72 0.66 -4.32
N THR A 113 10.84 -0.15 -5.36
CA THR A 113 11.98 -1.06 -5.52
C THR A 113 12.68 -0.92 -6.87
N ALA A 114 12.20 -0.01 -7.71
CA ALA A 114 12.87 0.38 -8.92
C ALA A 114 14.22 1.01 -8.57
N THR A 115 15.28 0.52 -9.20
CA THR A 115 16.59 1.16 -9.12
C THR A 115 16.54 2.45 -9.91
N THR A 116 16.87 3.58 -9.28
CA THR A 116 17.10 4.87 -9.95
C THR A 116 18.23 4.77 -10.97
#